data_AF-A0A4Q3DL01-F1
#
_entry.id   AF-A0A4Q3DL01-F1
#
_cell.length_a   1.000
_cell.length_b   1.000
_cell.length_c   1.000
_cell.angle_alpha   90.00
_cell.angle_beta   90.00
_cell.angle_gamma   90.00
#
_symmetry.space_group_name_H-M   'P 1'
#
loop_
_entity.id
_entity.type
_entity.pdbx_description
1 polymer ?
#
loop_
_entity_poly.entity_id
_entity_poly.type
_entity_poly.pdbx_seq_one_letter_code
_entity_poly.pdbx_strand_id
1 'polypeptide(L)'
;MNIGSGLYLQSYTYKGTEVMIQNAYTGRDAQLWSLTQLPDNSYKAINKLNSLAITASNNPLTQLQPFTSLPAQKWQYNKLPAADTVKAGLLNVSNILQSNMVVQRNKPTNIWGSASAGTVVSVKATWNGTLFKTTTDTDGHWLVSIPGVAATFNPQTITVSATGQPVIKLDNILIGDVWFCTGQSNMVYEFGFINGFFPGVLNTETEVLKANKPTIRYAAVGLSNKNSPSYEAAKTNPAWTAITPTNVVKFSGIMYYFGSKLDSALHIPIGLVMAATGGSACEAWTGADVISADPVLANYYTGRNGASRTYNGMIYPVHNLSITGILWDQGESNQYDEPVSNYTRLNTAMIK
;
A
#
# COMPACT_ATOMS: atom_id res chain seq x y z
N MET A 1 -11.47 16.37 -21.59
CA MET A 1 -12.00 14.99 -21.73
C MET A 1 -10.92 14.12 -22.34
N ASN A 2 -10.42 13.10 -21.62
CA ASN A 2 -9.49 12.11 -22.16
C ASN A 2 -10.34 10.97 -22.76
N ILE A 3 -10.03 10.55 -23.99
CA ILE A 3 -10.84 9.57 -24.73
C ILE A 3 -10.14 8.20 -24.88
N GLY A 4 -9.26 7.85 -23.95
CA GLY A 4 -8.63 6.53 -23.85
C GLY A 4 -7.26 6.42 -24.54
N SER A 5 -6.87 7.40 -25.34
CA SER A 5 -5.55 7.46 -26.01
C SER A 5 -4.45 8.12 -25.17
N GLY A 6 -4.76 8.63 -23.98
CA GLY A 6 -3.84 9.50 -23.22
C GLY A 6 -3.81 10.96 -23.69
N LEU A 7 -4.47 11.27 -24.82
CA LEU A 7 -4.64 12.62 -25.35
C LEU A 7 -6.02 13.20 -24.96
N TYR A 8 -6.14 14.52 -25.06
CA TYR A 8 -7.30 15.29 -24.64
C TYR A 8 -8.01 15.91 -25.84
N LEU A 9 -9.35 15.94 -25.81
CA LEU A 9 -10.16 16.67 -26.79
C LEU A 9 -9.86 18.17 -26.72
N GLN A 10 -9.54 18.76 -27.87
CA GLN A 10 -9.21 20.17 -28.01
C GLN A 10 -9.94 20.79 -29.20
N SER A 11 -10.44 22.02 -29.05
CA SER A 11 -10.91 22.84 -30.19
C SER A 11 -9.72 23.39 -31.00
N TYR A 12 -9.85 23.40 -32.32
CA TYR A 12 -8.79 23.83 -33.21
C TYR A 12 -9.34 24.41 -34.52
N THR A 13 -8.74 25.49 -35.00
CA THR A 13 -9.07 26.09 -36.30
C THR A 13 -8.26 25.42 -37.41
N TYR A 14 -8.86 24.50 -38.16
CA TYR A 14 -8.23 23.87 -39.32
C TYR A 14 -8.72 24.52 -40.61
N LYS A 15 -7.81 25.21 -41.32
CA LYS A 15 -8.10 25.91 -42.59
C LYS A 15 -9.35 26.81 -42.51
N GLY A 16 -9.48 27.56 -41.42
CA GLY A 16 -10.61 28.46 -41.17
C GLY A 16 -11.89 27.78 -40.66
N THR A 17 -11.88 26.47 -40.44
CA THR A 17 -13.02 25.73 -39.87
C THR A 17 -12.70 25.28 -38.45
N GLU A 18 -13.61 25.52 -37.52
CA GLU A 18 -13.49 25.03 -36.14
C GLU A 18 -13.80 23.54 -36.07
N VAL A 19 -12.83 22.76 -35.62
CA VAL A 19 -12.89 21.31 -35.54
C VAL A 19 -12.43 20.80 -34.18
N MET A 20 -12.78 19.55 -33.90
CA MET A 20 -12.30 18.81 -32.73
C MET A 20 -11.09 17.96 -33.10
N ILE A 21 -10.02 18.05 -32.31
CA ILE A 21 -8.82 17.22 -32.43
C ILE A 21 -8.48 16.55 -31.10
N GLN A 22 -7.54 15.61 -31.12
CA GLN A 22 -6.86 15.10 -29.93
C GLN A 22 -5.47 15.74 -29.81
N ASN A 23 -5.10 16.18 -28.62
CA ASN A 23 -3.78 16.77 -28.37
C ASN A 23 -3.26 16.47 -26.95
N ALA A 24 -1.96 16.68 -26.72
CA ALA A 24 -1.37 16.58 -25.39
C ALA A 24 -2.05 17.53 -24.40
N TYR A 25 -2.07 17.17 -23.11
CA TYR A 25 -2.68 18.00 -22.09
C TYR A 25 -1.98 19.36 -21.95
N THR A 26 -2.76 20.44 -22.00
CA THR A 26 -2.27 21.83 -21.84
C THR A 26 -2.99 22.61 -20.74
N GLY A 27 -4.14 22.12 -20.27
CA GLY A 27 -4.97 22.83 -19.28
C GLY A 27 -5.64 24.11 -19.77
N ARG A 28 -5.55 24.42 -21.07
CA ARG A 28 -6.12 25.64 -21.67
C ARG A 28 -7.62 25.50 -21.93
N ASP A 29 -8.30 26.63 -22.06
CA ASP A 29 -9.74 26.69 -22.32
C ASP A 29 -10.17 25.93 -23.59
N ALA A 30 -9.29 25.79 -24.59
CA ALA A 30 -9.53 24.95 -25.77
C ALA A 30 -9.78 23.47 -25.44
N GLN A 31 -9.32 22.98 -24.29
CA GLN A 31 -9.49 21.59 -23.81
C GLN A 31 -10.58 21.44 -22.74
N LEU A 32 -11.23 22.54 -22.35
CA LEU A 32 -12.30 22.55 -21.37
C LEU A 32 -13.66 22.54 -22.06
N TRP A 33 -14.52 21.63 -21.63
CA TRP A 33 -15.82 21.37 -22.24
C TRP A 33 -16.90 21.36 -21.16
N SER A 34 -17.96 22.14 -21.34
CA SER A 34 -19.16 22.11 -20.52
C SER A 34 -20.12 21.06 -21.07
N LEU A 35 -20.47 20.08 -20.24
CA LEU A 35 -21.53 19.11 -20.52
C LEU A 35 -22.79 19.57 -19.81
N THR A 36 -23.83 19.89 -20.56
CA THR A 36 -25.13 20.31 -20.02
C THR A 36 -26.21 19.33 -20.44
N GLN A 37 -26.93 18.78 -19.47
CA GLN A 37 -28.09 17.92 -19.73
C GLN A 37 -29.24 18.76 -20.32
N LEU A 38 -29.89 18.23 -21.34
CA LEU A 38 -31.04 18.80 -22.02
C LEU A 38 -32.35 18.13 -21.53
N PRO A 39 -33.52 18.75 -21.76
CA PRO A 39 -34.81 18.22 -21.28
C PRO A 39 -35.17 16.81 -21.80
N ASP A 40 -34.62 16.41 -22.94
CA ASP A 40 -34.82 15.09 -23.56
C ASP A 40 -33.80 14.04 -23.08
N ASN A 41 -33.11 14.30 -21.96
CA ASN A 41 -32.03 13.47 -21.40
C ASN A 41 -30.80 13.30 -22.29
N SER A 42 -30.70 14.03 -23.41
CA SER A 42 -29.44 14.17 -24.14
C SER A 42 -28.57 15.25 -23.51
N TYR A 43 -27.35 15.40 -24.00
CA TYR A 43 -26.36 16.37 -23.54
C TYR A 43 -25.86 17.22 -24.70
N LYS A 44 -25.56 18.48 -24.42
CA LYS A 44 -24.71 19.30 -25.28
C LYS A 44 -23.31 19.42 -24.68
N ALA A 45 -22.29 19.37 -25.52
CA ALA A 45 -20.90 19.57 -25.16
C ALA A 45 -20.39 20.88 -25.78
N ILE A 46 -20.17 21.90 -24.97
CA ILE A 46 -19.76 23.25 -25.41
C ILE A 46 -18.31 23.49 -25.03
N ASN A 47 -17.47 23.90 -25.99
CA ASN A 47 -16.10 24.27 -25.71
C ASN A 47 -16.03 25.60 -24.96
N LYS A 48 -15.16 25.70 -23.96
CA LYS A 48 -15.04 26.92 -23.14
C LYS A 48 -14.41 28.10 -23.91
N LEU A 49 -13.46 27.84 -24.82
CA LEU A 49 -12.75 28.90 -25.53
C LEU A 49 -13.65 29.63 -26.53
N ASN A 50 -14.39 28.89 -27.36
CA ASN A 50 -15.13 29.46 -28.49
C ASN A 50 -16.66 29.35 -28.36
N SER A 51 -17.18 28.75 -27.28
CA SER A 51 -18.62 28.54 -27.05
C SER A 51 -19.34 27.72 -28.14
N LEU A 52 -18.60 26.91 -28.90
CA LEU A 52 -19.15 26.07 -29.95
C LEU A 52 -19.45 24.64 -29.45
N ALA A 53 -20.50 24.05 -29.99
CA ALA A 53 -20.93 22.69 -29.72
C ALA A 53 -20.24 21.67 -30.62
N ILE A 54 -19.89 20.51 -30.06
CA ILE A 54 -19.49 19.36 -30.86
C ILE A 54 -20.67 18.95 -31.74
N THR A 55 -20.46 19.00 -33.06
CA THR A 55 -21.47 18.72 -34.07
C THR A 55 -21.02 17.54 -34.92
N ALA A 56 -21.75 16.43 -34.81
CA ALA A 56 -21.57 15.29 -35.68
C ALA A 56 -21.83 15.72 -37.13
N SER A 57 -21.01 15.22 -38.05
CA SER A 57 -21.20 15.48 -39.47
C SER A 57 -20.67 14.30 -40.26
N ASN A 58 -21.08 14.19 -41.51
CA ASN A 58 -20.50 13.22 -42.45
C ASN A 58 -19.11 13.66 -42.96
N ASN A 59 -18.55 14.74 -42.39
CA ASN A 59 -17.19 15.18 -42.66
C ASN A 59 -16.20 14.28 -41.90
N PRO A 60 -15.03 13.94 -42.49
CA PRO A 60 -13.97 13.25 -41.76
C PRO A 60 -13.50 13.98 -40.49
N LEU A 61 -13.73 15.29 -40.38
CA LEU A 61 -13.44 16.08 -39.20
C LEU A 61 -14.75 16.43 -38.46
N THR A 62 -14.82 16.08 -37.18
CA THR A 62 -15.90 16.54 -36.30
C THR A 62 -15.84 18.06 -36.16
N GLN A 63 -16.91 18.74 -36.56
CA GLN A 63 -16.97 20.20 -36.56
C GLN A 63 -17.44 20.74 -35.21
N LEU A 64 -17.08 22.00 -34.94
CA LEU A 64 -17.62 22.79 -33.84
C LEU A 64 -18.48 23.91 -34.42
N GLN A 65 -19.75 23.97 -34.02
CA GLN A 65 -20.71 24.94 -34.54
C GLN A 65 -21.55 25.53 -33.41
N PRO A 66 -22.18 26.72 -33.58
CA PRO A 66 -23.11 27.25 -32.60
C PRO A 66 -24.21 26.24 -32.28
N PHE A 67 -24.54 26.09 -31.00
CA PHE A 67 -25.58 25.16 -30.57
C PHE A 67 -26.97 25.68 -30.98
N THR A 68 -27.67 24.93 -31.82
CA THR A 68 -29.01 25.24 -32.32
C THR A 68 -30.00 24.10 -32.07
N SER A 69 -29.65 23.17 -31.17
CA SER A 69 -30.46 21.99 -30.81
C SER A 69 -30.68 21.00 -31.96
N LEU A 70 -29.80 20.98 -32.96
CA LEU A 70 -29.84 19.98 -34.01
C LEU A 70 -29.60 18.57 -33.43
N PRO A 71 -30.22 17.51 -33.99
CA PRO A 71 -29.94 16.13 -33.57
C PRO A 71 -28.45 15.78 -33.56
N ALA A 72 -27.69 16.30 -34.55
CA ALA A 72 -26.25 16.11 -34.66
C ALA A 72 -25.42 16.77 -33.54
N GLN A 73 -26.03 17.61 -32.70
CA GLN A 73 -25.38 18.30 -31.57
C GLN A 73 -25.78 17.71 -30.22
N LYS A 74 -26.66 16.71 -30.22
CA LYS A 74 -27.20 16.06 -29.03
C LYS A 74 -26.51 14.73 -28.82
N TRP A 75 -25.83 14.61 -27.70
CA TRP A 75 -25.04 13.43 -27.33
C TRP A 75 -25.75 12.67 -26.23
N GLN A 76 -25.98 11.39 -26.42
CA GLN A 76 -26.45 10.51 -25.35
C GLN A 76 -25.25 9.84 -24.69
N TYR A 77 -25.40 9.45 -23.43
CA TYR A 77 -24.44 8.54 -22.81
C TYR A 77 -25.02 7.12 -22.90
N ASN A 78 -24.23 6.18 -23.38
CA ASN A 78 -24.58 4.77 -23.27
C ASN A 78 -24.33 4.37 -21.82
N LYS A 79 -25.41 4.15 -21.06
CA LYS A 79 -25.28 3.45 -19.77
C LYS A 79 -25.10 1.97 -20.09
N LEU A 80 -23.84 1.53 -20.12
CA LEU A 80 -23.55 0.11 -20.24
C LEU A 80 -24.20 -0.65 -19.06
N PRO A 81 -24.79 -1.84 -19.31
CA PRO A 81 -25.21 -2.74 -18.24
C PRO A 81 -24.07 -2.96 -17.25
N ALA A 82 -24.38 -3.20 -15.97
CA ALA A 82 -23.35 -3.48 -14.97
C ALA A 82 -22.41 -4.63 -15.39
N ALA A 83 -22.96 -5.63 -16.09
CA ALA A 83 -22.23 -6.76 -16.67
C ALA A 83 -21.20 -6.36 -17.76
N ASP A 84 -21.45 -5.27 -18.48
CA ASP A 84 -20.57 -4.75 -19.54
C ASP A 84 -19.62 -3.67 -19.02
N THR A 85 -19.69 -3.36 -17.73
CA THR A 85 -18.78 -2.44 -17.04
C THR A 85 -17.92 -3.22 -16.07
N VAL A 86 -16.70 -3.56 -16.47
CA VAL A 86 -15.66 -3.83 -15.47
C VAL A 86 -15.36 -2.48 -14.83
N LYS A 87 -15.83 -2.26 -13.59
CA LYS A 87 -15.28 -1.15 -12.79
C LYS A 87 -13.78 -1.39 -12.74
N ALA A 88 -13.00 -0.51 -13.36
CA ALA A 88 -11.55 -0.56 -13.21
C ALA A 88 -11.27 -0.55 -11.70
N GLY A 89 -10.75 -1.66 -11.19
CA GLY A 89 -10.18 -1.73 -9.86
C GLY A 89 -9.18 -0.59 -9.72
N LEU A 90 -9.37 0.22 -8.68
CA LEU A 90 -8.47 1.33 -8.38
C LEU A 90 -7.05 0.79 -8.28
N LEU A 91 -6.09 1.53 -8.83
CA LEU A 91 -4.69 1.29 -8.52
C LEU A 91 -4.49 1.50 -7.02
N ASN A 92 -3.96 0.49 -6.34
CA ASN A 92 -3.62 0.52 -4.92
C ASN A 92 -2.19 0.01 -4.73
N VAL A 93 -1.53 0.53 -3.70
CA VAL A 93 -0.34 -0.09 -3.10
C VAL A 93 -0.76 -0.78 -1.81
N SER A 94 -0.05 -1.83 -1.40
CA SER A 94 -0.30 -2.48 -0.11
C SER A 94 -0.27 -1.46 1.02
N ASN A 95 -1.21 -1.57 1.94
CA ASN A 95 -1.43 -0.55 2.97
C ASN A 95 -0.27 -0.37 3.97
N ILE A 96 0.70 -1.28 4.03
CA ILE A 96 1.95 -1.08 4.80
C ILE A 96 2.93 -0.11 4.11
N LEU A 97 2.81 0.06 2.79
CA LEU A 97 3.65 0.96 2.00
C LEU A 97 3.04 2.36 2.04
N GLN A 98 3.64 3.24 2.84
CA GLN A 98 3.14 4.60 3.04
C GLN A 98 4.26 5.63 3.00
N SER A 99 3.86 6.90 2.90
CA SER A 99 4.76 8.02 3.20
C SER A 99 5.34 7.88 4.62
N ASN A 100 6.48 8.50 4.85
CA ASN A 100 7.26 8.41 6.09
C ASN A 100 7.85 7.01 6.38
N MET A 101 7.77 6.02 5.49
CA MET A 101 8.38 4.72 5.77
C MET A 101 9.92 4.73 5.73
N VAL A 102 10.51 3.65 6.24
CA VAL A 102 11.93 3.29 6.00
C VAL A 102 11.94 2.05 5.13
N VAL A 103 12.75 2.06 4.07
CA VAL A 103 12.97 0.89 3.20
C VAL A 103 14.38 0.31 3.40
N GLN A 104 14.52 -0.98 3.15
CA GLN A 104 15.76 -1.72 3.42
C GLN A 104 16.90 -1.30 2.49
N ARG A 105 18.04 -0.93 3.08
CA ARG A 105 19.29 -0.68 2.36
C ARG A 105 19.90 -1.97 1.83
N ASN A 106 20.66 -1.87 0.75
CA ASN A 106 21.49 -2.94 0.17
C ASN A 106 20.75 -4.24 -0.22
N LYS A 107 19.42 -4.27 -0.13
CA LYS A 107 18.56 -5.33 -0.68
C LYS A 107 17.53 -4.67 -1.60
N PRO A 108 17.02 -5.37 -2.62
CA PRO A 108 15.97 -4.83 -3.47
C PRO A 108 14.77 -4.35 -2.64
N THR A 109 14.19 -3.21 -2.97
CA THR A 109 12.96 -2.69 -2.35
C THR A 109 11.76 -3.14 -3.17
N ASN A 110 10.92 -3.99 -2.59
CA ASN A 110 9.68 -4.42 -3.23
C ASN A 110 8.56 -3.39 -3.02
N ILE A 111 7.84 -3.08 -4.09
CA ILE A 111 6.62 -2.28 -4.11
C ILE A 111 5.54 -3.12 -4.77
N TRP A 112 4.41 -3.30 -4.08
CA TRP A 112 3.34 -4.19 -4.53
C TRP A 112 1.97 -3.63 -4.17
N GLY A 113 0.94 -4.20 -4.77
CA GLY A 113 -0.45 -3.83 -4.49
C GLY A 113 -1.43 -4.53 -5.42
N SER A 114 -2.53 -3.84 -5.72
CA SER A 114 -3.59 -4.35 -6.59
C SER A 114 -4.05 -3.33 -7.62
N ALA A 115 -4.57 -3.81 -8.75
CA ALA A 115 -5.34 -3.05 -9.74
C ALA A 115 -6.21 -4.04 -10.55
N SER A 116 -6.90 -3.57 -11.60
CA SER A 116 -7.57 -4.50 -12.52
C SER A 116 -6.57 -5.46 -13.16
N ALA A 117 -6.93 -6.71 -13.41
CA ALA A 117 -6.08 -7.67 -14.12
C ALA A 117 -5.58 -7.13 -15.49
N GLY A 118 -4.33 -7.43 -15.86
CA GLY A 118 -3.72 -6.95 -17.10
C GLY A 118 -3.33 -5.47 -17.13
N THR A 119 -3.47 -4.75 -16.01
CA THR A 119 -3.05 -3.34 -15.88
C THR A 119 -1.53 -3.26 -15.87
N VAL A 120 -0.95 -2.45 -16.77
CA VAL A 120 0.47 -2.10 -16.72
C VAL A 120 0.69 -1.03 -15.65
N VAL A 121 1.41 -1.40 -14.59
CA VAL A 121 1.79 -0.52 -13.48
C VAL A 121 3.22 -0.06 -13.67
N SER A 122 3.47 1.24 -13.53
CA SER A 122 4.80 1.85 -13.58
C SER A 122 5.20 2.40 -12.21
N VAL A 123 6.43 2.14 -11.79
CA VAL A 123 6.99 2.56 -10.49
C VAL A 123 8.30 3.31 -10.72
N LYS A 124 8.45 4.48 -10.10
CA LYS A 124 9.68 5.29 -10.12
C LYS A 124 10.07 5.69 -8.71
N ALA A 125 11.34 5.56 -8.37
CA ALA A 125 11.91 5.98 -7.10
C ALA A 125 12.97 7.05 -7.31
N THR A 126 13.09 8.04 -6.42
CA THR A 126 14.06 9.14 -6.60
C THR A 126 15.52 8.71 -6.49
N TRP A 127 15.81 7.61 -5.78
CA TRP A 127 17.16 7.06 -5.68
C TRP A 127 17.54 6.17 -6.87
N ASN A 128 16.61 5.92 -7.80
CA ASN A 128 16.85 5.10 -8.98
C ASN A 128 16.17 5.73 -10.22
N GLY A 129 16.98 6.23 -11.17
CA GLY A 129 16.46 6.93 -12.35
C GLY A 129 15.60 6.08 -13.30
N THR A 130 15.60 4.75 -13.14
CA THR A 130 14.87 3.81 -13.98
C THR A 130 13.36 3.85 -13.70
N LEU A 131 12.56 3.81 -14.77
CA LEU A 131 11.13 3.57 -14.69
C LEU A 131 10.88 2.06 -14.77
N PHE A 132 10.48 1.46 -13.66
CA PHE A 132 10.15 0.04 -13.60
C PHE A 132 8.70 -0.17 -14.03
N LYS A 133 8.42 -1.30 -14.69
CA LYS A 133 7.07 -1.67 -15.13
C LYS A 133 6.79 -3.13 -14.79
N THR A 134 5.53 -3.40 -14.47
CA THR A 134 4.99 -4.75 -14.29
C THR A 134 3.55 -4.77 -14.79
N THR A 135 2.98 -5.96 -14.92
CA THR A 135 1.58 -6.15 -15.29
C THR A 135 0.89 -6.89 -14.16
N THR A 136 -0.31 -6.46 -13.78
CA THR A 136 -1.11 -7.21 -12.81
C THR A 136 -1.45 -8.60 -13.33
N ASP A 137 -1.41 -9.58 -12.44
CA ASP A 137 -1.83 -10.95 -12.73
C ASP A 137 -3.36 -11.07 -12.90
N THR A 138 -3.84 -12.29 -13.05
CA THR A 138 -5.27 -12.61 -13.22
C THR A 138 -6.12 -12.26 -12.01
N ASP A 139 -5.52 -12.23 -10.81
CA ASP A 139 -6.17 -11.88 -9.55
C ASP A 139 -6.04 -10.37 -9.24
N GLY A 140 -5.32 -9.63 -10.10
CA GLY A 140 -5.14 -8.19 -10.00
C GLY A 140 -3.96 -7.77 -9.13
N HIS A 141 -3.09 -8.69 -8.72
CA HIS A 141 -1.90 -8.38 -7.92
C HIS A 141 -0.72 -7.99 -8.80
N TRP A 142 0.13 -7.10 -8.29
CA TRP A 142 1.35 -6.68 -8.97
C TRP A 142 2.48 -6.46 -7.98
N LEU A 143 3.72 -6.68 -8.45
CA LEU A 143 4.94 -6.43 -7.70
C LEU A 143 6.04 -5.90 -8.62
N VAL A 144 6.80 -4.94 -8.12
CA VAL A 144 8.04 -4.41 -8.70
C VAL A 144 9.14 -4.49 -7.66
N SER A 145 10.33 -4.92 -8.06
CA SER A 145 11.52 -4.88 -7.22
C SER A 145 12.49 -3.82 -7.73
N ILE A 146 12.82 -2.84 -6.89
CA ILE A 146 13.72 -1.73 -7.19
C ILE A 146 15.10 -2.06 -6.60
N PRO A 147 16.21 -1.98 -7.36
CA PRO A 147 17.54 -2.21 -6.80
C PRO A 147 17.81 -1.39 -5.54
N GLY A 148 18.34 -2.07 -4.52
CA GLY A 148 18.70 -1.47 -3.25
C GLY A 148 19.89 -0.51 -3.38
N VAL A 149 19.95 0.46 -2.48
CA VAL A 149 21.07 1.42 -2.37
C VAL A 149 21.53 1.52 -0.92
N ALA A 150 22.66 2.20 -0.71
CA ALA A 150 23.17 2.49 0.63
C ALA A 150 22.16 3.31 1.47
N ALA A 151 22.35 3.27 2.78
CA ALA A 151 21.51 4.05 3.71
C ALA A 151 21.60 5.55 3.42
N THR A 152 20.50 6.27 3.62
CA THR A 152 20.49 7.73 3.55
C THR A 152 19.39 8.33 4.41
N PHE A 153 19.71 9.44 5.06
CA PHE A 153 18.77 10.31 5.75
C PHE A 153 18.09 11.30 4.80
N ASN A 154 18.54 11.40 3.54
CA ASN A 154 17.95 12.30 2.55
C ASN A 154 16.58 11.75 2.14
N PRO A 155 15.48 12.48 2.39
CA PRO A 155 14.15 12.01 2.06
C PRO A 155 13.99 11.68 0.57
N GLN A 156 13.41 10.52 0.30
CA GLN A 156 13.13 10.01 -1.03
C GLN A 156 11.62 9.96 -1.30
N THR A 157 11.26 9.77 -2.56
CA THR A 157 9.88 9.59 -3.02
C THR A 157 9.77 8.35 -3.92
N ILE A 158 8.64 7.65 -3.81
CA ILE A 158 8.19 6.65 -4.80
C ILE A 158 6.90 7.16 -5.45
N THR A 159 6.82 7.03 -6.77
CA THR A 159 5.62 7.32 -7.55
C THR A 159 5.15 6.05 -8.26
N VAL A 160 3.88 5.69 -8.08
CA VAL A 160 3.22 4.56 -8.72
C VAL A 160 2.09 5.09 -9.60
N SER A 161 2.03 4.61 -10.85
CA SER A 161 1.05 5.09 -11.82
C SER A 161 0.58 3.98 -12.75
N ALA A 162 -0.67 4.08 -13.19
CA ALA A 162 -1.25 3.28 -14.26
C ALA A 162 -2.12 4.19 -15.13
N THR A 163 -2.22 3.88 -16.42
CA THR A 163 -2.99 4.70 -17.37
C THR A 163 -4.44 4.84 -16.92
N GLY A 164 -4.93 6.08 -16.84
CA GLY A 164 -6.31 6.38 -16.44
C GLY A 164 -6.59 6.27 -14.93
N GLN A 165 -5.58 6.00 -14.10
CA GLN A 165 -5.71 5.95 -12.63
C GLN A 165 -5.03 7.17 -11.98
N PRO A 166 -5.51 7.62 -10.80
CA PRO A 166 -4.79 8.58 -9.99
C PRO A 166 -3.37 8.09 -9.66
N VAL A 167 -2.41 9.00 -9.70
CA VAL A 167 -1.02 8.70 -9.31
C VAL A 167 -0.93 8.55 -7.79
N ILE A 168 -0.29 7.48 -7.32
CA ILE A 168 0.03 7.29 -5.90
C ILE A 168 1.45 7.81 -5.67
N LYS A 169 1.61 8.67 -4.67
CA LYS A 169 2.90 9.22 -4.27
C LYS A 169 3.17 8.89 -2.81
N LEU A 170 4.28 8.22 -2.56
CA LEU A 170 4.81 7.94 -1.22
C LEU A 170 6.00 8.86 -0.98
N ASP A 171 5.87 9.75 0.00
CA ASP A 171 6.82 10.82 0.27
C ASP A 171 7.58 10.62 1.57
N ASN A 172 8.71 11.32 1.70
CA ASN A 172 9.55 11.29 2.89
C ASN A 172 9.99 9.86 3.25
N ILE A 173 10.52 9.11 2.30
CA ILE A 173 11.03 7.75 2.52
C ILE A 173 12.51 7.83 2.92
N LEU A 174 12.91 7.14 3.98
CA LEU A 174 14.33 6.96 4.32
C LEU A 174 14.81 5.57 3.90
N ILE A 175 16.12 5.42 3.71
CA ILE A 175 16.74 4.13 3.35
C ILE A 175 17.66 3.71 4.49
N GLY A 176 17.42 2.54 5.08
CA GLY A 176 18.07 2.10 6.30
C GLY A 176 17.84 0.62 6.60
N ASP A 177 17.98 0.21 7.85
CA ASP A 177 17.70 -1.19 8.24
C ASP A 177 16.25 -1.33 8.71
N VAL A 178 15.53 -2.28 8.14
CA VAL A 178 14.13 -2.58 8.48
C VAL A 178 14.07 -3.89 9.26
N TRP A 179 13.46 -3.86 10.44
CA TRP A 179 13.28 -5.04 11.30
C TRP A 179 11.80 -5.36 11.46
N PHE A 180 11.49 -6.64 11.38
CA PHE A 180 10.15 -7.14 11.57
C PHE A 180 10.00 -7.75 12.97
N CYS A 181 9.08 -7.21 13.77
CA CYS A 181 8.93 -7.52 15.19
C CYS A 181 7.59 -8.23 15.40
N THR A 182 7.61 -9.48 15.82
CA THR A 182 6.43 -10.34 15.88
C THR A 182 6.45 -11.27 17.10
N GLY A 183 5.30 -11.88 17.38
CA GLY A 183 5.09 -12.72 18.55
C GLY A 183 3.84 -12.32 19.34
N GLN A 184 3.91 -12.42 20.66
CA GLN A 184 2.75 -12.25 21.55
C GLN A 184 2.81 -10.99 22.44
N SER A 185 2.18 -11.02 23.61
CA SER A 185 1.94 -9.87 24.48
C SER A 185 3.21 -9.10 24.85
N ASN A 186 4.33 -9.78 25.14
CA ASN A 186 5.57 -9.10 25.52
C ASN A 186 6.12 -8.23 24.38
N MET A 187 6.00 -8.68 23.12
CA MET A 187 6.34 -7.86 21.95
C MET A 187 5.45 -6.62 21.82
N VAL A 188 4.20 -6.72 22.28
CA VAL A 188 3.20 -5.62 22.24
C VAL A 188 3.34 -4.67 23.44
N TYR A 189 3.96 -5.08 24.54
CA TYR A 189 4.01 -4.28 25.77
C TYR A 189 4.51 -2.88 25.50
N GLU A 190 3.60 -1.95 25.76
CA GLU A 190 3.81 -0.53 25.51
C GLU A 190 4.92 0.00 26.40
N PHE A 191 5.62 1.01 25.91
CA PHE A 191 6.67 1.68 26.63
C PHE A 191 6.12 2.38 27.89
N GLY A 192 4.90 2.91 27.79
CA GLY A 192 4.20 3.57 28.87
C GLY A 192 3.40 2.62 29.76
N PHE A 193 2.80 3.20 30.79
CA PHE A 193 1.93 2.50 31.73
C PHE A 193 0.62 2.04 31.06
N ILE A 194 0.28 0.77 31.26
CA ILE A 194 -1.03 0.18 30.93
C ILE A 194 -1.75 -0.15 32.24
N ASN A 195 -2.87 0.52 32.50
CA ASN A 195 -3.56 0.45 33.79
C ASN A 195 -3.86 -0.99 34.22
N GLY A 196 -3.33 -1.38 35.39
CA GLY A 196 -3.56 -2.67 36.01
C GLY A 196 -2.89 -3.87 35.31
N PHE A 197 -2.07 -3.65 34.27
CA PHE A 197 -1.50 -4.74 33.47
C PHE A 197 0.03 -4.63 33.28
N PHE A 198 0.54 -3.44 32.97
CA PHE A 198 1.97 -3.24 32.73
C PHE A 198 2.42 -1.89 33.32
N PRO A 199 3.44 -1.84 34.18
CA PRO A 199 3.87 -0.60 34.83
C PRO A 199 4.58 0.39 33.88
N GLY A 200 4.83 0.01 32.62
CA GLY A 200 5.71 0.74 31.71
C GLY A 200 7.17 0.29 31.86
N VAL A 201 8.04 0.88 31.06
CA VAL A 201 9.49 0.65 31.17
C VAL A 201 10.05 1.24 32.46
N LEU A 202 11.19 0.72 32.91
CA LEU A 202 11.89 1.28 34.07
C LEU A 202 12.22 2.76 33.83
N ASN A 203 11.90 3.62 34.79
CA ASN A 203 12.09 5.08 34.70
C ASN A 203 11.36 5.74 33.50
N THR A 204 10.14 5.27 33.19
CA THR A 204 9.33 5.73 32.04
C THR A 204 9.38 7.25 31.83
N GLU A 205 9.14 8.07 32.86
CA GLU A 205 9.12 9.54 32.74
C GLU A 205 10.43 10.11 32.18
N THR A 206 11.59 9.62 32.64
CA THR A 206 12.89 10.08 32.16
C THR A 206 13.20 9.56 30.76
N GLU A 207 12.79 8.33 30.46
CA GLU A 207 13.02 7.72 29.15
C GLU A 207 12.13 8.34 28.05
N VAL A 208 10.91 8.78 28.39
CA VAL A 208 10.04 9.56 27.47
C VAL A 208 10.76 10.81 26.96
N LEU A 209 11.46 11.54 27.84
CA LEU A 209 12.16 12.77 27.46
C LEU A 209 13.32 12.50 26.48
N LYS A 210 13.89 11.29 26.48
CA LYS A 210 14.96 10.86 25.56
C LYS A 210 14.41 10.36 24.22
N ALA A 211 13.13 10.06 24.13
CA ALA A 211 12.49 9.46 22.96
C ALA A 211 12.20 10.46 21.83
N ASN A 212 13.13 11.36 21.53
CA ASN A 212 13.07 12.21 20.34
C ASN A 212 14.01 11.66 19.26
N LYS A 213 13.52 10.66 18.51
CA LYS A 213 14.32 9.87 17.58
C LYS A 213 13.69 9.84 16.18
N PRO A 214 13.75 10.96 15.42
CA PRO A 214 13.09 11.06 14.11
C PRO A 214 13.66 10.13 13.03
N THR A 215 14.86 9.58 13.27
CA THR A 215 15.56 8.60 12.43
C THR A 215 15.02 7.18 12.60
N ILE A 216 14.31 6.92 13.70
CA ILE A 216 13.61 5.66 13.94
C ILE A 216 12.14 5.86 13.61
N ARG A 217 11.63 5.02 12.71
CA ARG A 217 10.23 5.05 12.30
C ARG A 217 9.62 3.68 12.45
N TYR A 218 8.39 3.64 12.93
CA TYR A 218 7.70 2.40 13.17
C TYR A 218 6.31 2.38 12.54
N ALA A 219 5.83 1.17 12.27
CA ALA A 219 4.49 0.89 11.80
C ALA A 219 3.98 -0.38 12.50
N ALA A 220 2.69 -0.44 12.79
CA ALA A 220 2.07 -1.58 13.47
C ALA A 220 0.94 -2.16 12.64
N VAL A 221 1.10 -3.40 12.18
CA VAL A 221 0.08 -4.16 11.47
C VAL A 221 -1.10 -4.38 12.41
N GLY A 222 -2.29 -3.95 12.00
CA GLY A 222 -3.51 -4.09 12.81
C GLY A 222 -3.87 -5.56 13.02
N LEU A 223 -4.44 -5.85 14.20
CA LEU A 223 -4.89 -7.20 14.55
C LEU A 223 -5.84 -7.76 13.48
N SER A 224 -5.49 -8.91 12.92
CA SER A 224 -6.34 -9.59 11.94
C SER A 224 -6.18 -11.09 12.00
N ASN A 225 -7.31 -11.79 12.06
CA ASN A 225 -7.37 -13.24 11.97
C ASN A 225 -8.18 -13.63 10.73
N LYS A 226 -7.58 -14.40 9.82
CA LYS A 226 -8.19 -14.78 8.54
C LYS A 226 -8.07 -16.28 8.31
N ASN A 227 -9.13 -16.90 7.80
CA ASN A 227 -9.11 -18.33 7.47
C ASN A 227 -8.24 -18.65 6.25
N SER A 228 -7.93 -17.66 5.42
CA SER A 228 -7.09 -17.77 4.24
C SER A 228 -6.14 -16.57 4.15
N PRO A 229 -4.97 -16.71 3.50
CA PRO A 229 -4.04 -15.61 3.28
C PRO A 229 -4.73 -14.35 2.74
N SER A 230 -4.41 -13.20 3.33
CA SER A 230 -4.91 -11.88 2.93
C SER A 230 -3.77 -11.05 2.37
N TYR A 231 -3.91 -10.49 1.17
CA TYR A 231 -2.91 -9.60 0.59
C TYR A 231 -2.93 -8.19 1.16
N GLU A 232 -3.95 -7.84 1.95
CA GLU A 232 -4.09 -6.57 2.64
C GLU A 232 -4.09 -6.76 4.14
N ALA A 233 -3.33 -5.93 4.87
CA ALA A 233 -3.38 -5.92 6.33
C ALA A 233 -4.74 -5.35 6.78
N ALA A 234 -5.11 -5.56 8.05
CA ALA A 234 -6.34 -5.01 8.59
C ALA A 234 -6.49 -3.51 8.26
N LYS A 235 -7.72 -3.09 7.90
CA LYS A 235 -8.05 -1.76 7.34
C LYS A 235 -7.68 -0.56 8.21
N THR A 236 -7.20 -0.77 9.43
CA THR A 236 -6.51 0.26 10.21
C THR A 236 -5.11 0.43 9.61
N ASN A 237 -5.02 1.25 8.55
CA ASN A 237 -3.78 1.51 7.84
C ASN A 237 -2.63 1.80 8.83
N PRO A 238 -1.55 1.00 8.84
CA PRO A 238 -0.45 1.18 9.76
C PRO A 238 0.29 2.47 9.43
N ALA A 239 0.19 3.50 10.27
CA ALA A 239 0.84 4.79 10.01
C ALA A 239 2.32 4.73 10.36
N TRP A 240 3.20 4.91 9.36
CA TRP A 240 4.63 5.06 9.61
C TRP A 240 4.91 6.35 10.38
N THR A 241 5.39 6.19 11.61
CA THR A 241 5.49 7.27 12.58
C THR A 241 6.91 7.34 13.13
N ALA A 242 7.47 8.55 13.19
CA ALA A 242 8.75 8.81 13.85
C ALA A 242 8.59 8.77 15.37
N ILE A 243 9.59 8.29 16.11
CA ILE A 243 9.52 8.25 17.57
C ILE A 243 9.64 9.68 18.15
N THR A 244 8.65 10.07 18.95
CA THR A 244 8.61 11.35 19.67
C THR A 244 8.27 11.12 21.15
N PRO A 245 8.58 12.06 22.04
CA PRO A 245 8.17 11.97 23.44
C PRO A 245 6.65 11.83 23.63
N THR A 246 5.86 12.34 22.67
CA THR A 246 4.40 12.29 22.75
C THR A 246 3.79 10.96 22.30
N ASN A 247 4.47 10.18 21.44
CA ASN A 247 3.93 8.92 20.91
C ASN A 247 4.62 7.67 21.48
N VAL A 248 5.83 7.80 22.02
CA VAL A 248 6.63 6.65 22.45
C VAL A 248 5.88 5.79 23.47
N VAL A 249 5.05 6.40 24.31
CA VAL A 249 4.31 5.71 25.38
C VAL A 249 3.38 4.62 24.85
N LYS A 250 2.92 4.69 23.59
CA LYS A 250 2.09 3.66 22.95
C LYS A 250 2.87 2.73 22.01
N PHE A 251 4.19 2.90 21.95
CA PHE A 251 5.08 2.08 21.16
C PHE A 251 5.63 0.93 22.00
N SER A 252 6.01 -0.19 21.39
CA SER A 252 6.59 -1.33 22.13
C SER A 252 7.90 -0.94 22.82
N GLY A 253 8.00 -1.24 24.12
CA GLY A 253 9.21 -0.97 24.91
C GLY A 253 10.43 -1.76 24.40
N ILE A 254 10.22 -3.03 24.03
CA ILE A 254 11.27 -3.88 23.45
C ILE A 254 11.78 -3.26 22.14
N MET A 255 10.86 -2.87 21.26
CA MET A 255 11.22 -2.27 19.97
C MET A 255 11.92 -0.93 20.15
N TYR A 256 11.51 -0.10 21.11
CA TYR A 256 12.17 1.18 21.42
C TYR A 256 13.64 0.98 21.80
N TYR A 257 13.94 0.11 22.76
CA TYR A 257 15.32 -0.09 23.22
C TYR A 257 16.17 -0.75 22.14
N PHE A 258 15.63 -1.74 21.43
CA PHE A 258 16.30 -2.37 20.31
C PHE A 258 16.65 -1.35 19.21
N GLY A 259 15.66 -0.59 18.75
CA GLY A 259 15.84 0.44 17.73
C GLY A 259 16.82 1.53 18.18
N SER A 260 16.72 1.99 19.42
CA SER A 260 17.61 3.02 19.99
C SER A 260 19.07 2.56 20.04
N LYS A 261 19.31 1.29 20.35
CA LYS A 261 20.66 0.71 20.34
C LYS A 261 21.22 0.63 18.92
N LEU A 262 20.41 0.23 17.94
CA LEU A 262 20.82 0.19 16.54
C LEU A 262 21.09 1.59 15.98
N ASP A 263 20.19 2.54 16.20
CA ASP A 263 20.31 3.95 15.80
C ASP A 263 21.64 4.54 16.31
N SER A 264 21.96 4.32 17.59
CA SER A 264 23.18 4.82 18.23
C SER A 264 24.46 4.10 17.76
N ALA A 265 24.37 2.83 17.38
CA ALA A 265 25.53 2.06 16.94
C ALA A 265 25.84 2.26 15.45
N LEU A 266 24.80 2.27 14.62
CA LEU A 266 24.92 2.21 13.16
C LEU A 266 24.82 3.57 12.49
N HIS A 267 24.20 4.56 13.14
CA HIS A 267 24.01 5.91 12.59
C HIS A 267 23.36 5.91 11.20
N ILE A 268 22.28 5.14 11.05
CA ILE A 268 21.44 5.03 9.85
C ILE A 268 19.96 5.09 10.23
N PRO A 269 19.04 5.36 9.29
CA PRO A 269 17.61 5.20 9.55
C PRO A 269 17.24 3.78 9.98
N ILE A 270 16.31 3.65 10.94
CA ILE A 270 15.82 2.35 11.42
C ILE A 270 14.31 2.28 11.23
N GLY A 271 13.86 1.26 10.50
CA GLY A 271 12.45 0.92 10.33
C GLY A 271 12.05 -0.23 11.24
N LEU A 272 10.96 -0.11 11.99
CA LEU A 272 10.47 -1.15 12.89
C LEU A 272 9.01 -1.48 12.56
N VAL A 273 8.76 -2.67 12.02
CA VAL A 273 7.40 -3.11 11.64
C VAL A 273 6.90 -4.13 12.66
N MET A 274 5.87 -3.79 13.41
CA MET A 274 5.27 -4.69 14.40
C MET A 274 4.11 -5.48 13.81
N ALA A 275 4.09 -6.79 14.04
CA ALA A 275 2.94 -7.67 13.84
C ALA A 275 2.88 -8.65 15.01
N ALA A 276 2.23 -8.25 16.10
CA ALA A 276 2.16 -9.04 17.33
C ALA A 276 0.79 -8.91 18.00
N THR A 277 0.37 -9.93 18.75
CA THR A 277 -0.89 -9.90 19.52
C THR A 277 -0.85 -10.81 20.73
N GLY A 278 -1.35 -10.32 21.86
CA GLY A 278 -1.37 -11.05 23.13
C GLY A 278 -2.12 -12.40 23.06
N GLY A 279 -1.66 -13.36 23.85
CA GLY A 279 -2.29 -14.68 23.99
C GLY A 279 -2.18 -15.61 22.77
N SER A 280 -1.48 -15.18 21.71
CA SER A 280 -1.33 -15.99 20.50
C SER A 280 -0.28 -17.10 20.66
N ALA A 281 -0.65 -18.30 20.21
CA ALA A 281 0.25 -19.45 20.14
C ALA A 281 1.00 -19.48 18.79
N CYS A 282 2.15 -20.16 18.71
CA CYS A 282 3.03 -20.20 17.54
C CYS A 282 2.33 -20.73 16.28
N GLU A 283 1.40 -21.68 16.44
CA GLU A 283 0.64 -22.24 15.33
C GLU A 283 -0.26 -21.19 14.66
N ALA A 284 -0.66 -20.14 15.37
CA ALA A 284 -1.43 -19.03 14.79
C ALA A 284 -0.58 -18.20 13.82
N TRP A 285 0.73 -18.15 14.04
CA TRP A 285 1.73 -17.40 13.25
C TRP A 285 2.43 -18.25 12.18
N THR A 286 2.08 -19.53 12.06
CA THR A 286 2.68 -20.45 11.09
C THR A 286 1.71 -20.73 9.93
N GLY A 287 2.21 -20.72 8.69
CA GLY A 287 1.43 -21.05 7.50
C GLY A 287 0.82 -22.45 7.59
N ALA A 288 -0.39 -22.62 7.04
CA ALA A 288 -1.10 -23.91 7.09
C ALA A 288 -0.37 -24.99 6.27
N ASP A 289 0.26 -24.58 5.18
CA ASP A 289 1.17 -25.38 4.36
C ASP A 289 2.38 -25.86 5.15
N VAL A 290 2.99 -24.99 5.97
CA VAL A 290 4.13 -25.35 6.83
C VAL A 290 3.72 -26.37 7.90
N ILE A 291 2.58 -26.19 8.56
CA ILE A 291 2.07 -27.13 9.56
C ILE A 291 1.74 -28.48 8.92
N SER A 292 1.05 -28.47 7.77
CA SER A 292 0.59 -29.70 7.11
C SER A 292 1.71 -30.50 6.43
N ALA A 293 2.82 -29.85 6.06
CA ALA A 293 3.97 -30.51 5.46
C ALA A 293 4.73 -31.42 6.43
N ASP A 294 4.58 -31.24 7.75
CA ASP A 294 5.23 -32.06 8.77
C ASP A 294 4.19 -32.96 9.47
N PRO A 295 4.26 -34.30 9.38
CA PRO A 295 3.26 -35.20 9.96
C PRO A 295 3.05 -35.04 11.48
N VAL A 296 4.12 -34.69 12.23
CA VAL A 296 4.02 -34.50 13.68
C VAL A 296 3.31 -33.19 13.99
N LEU A 297 3.65 -32.12 13.29
CA LEU A 297 2.97 -30.83 13.44
C LEU A 297 1.51 -30.92 12.98
N ALA A 298 1.27 -31.58 11.85
CA ALA A 298 -0.06 -31.79 11.31
C ALA A 298 -0.95 -32.53 12.31
N ASN A 299 -0.47 -33.63 12.90
CA ASN A 299 -1.26 -34.37 13.88
C ASN A 299 -1.53 -33.58 15.18
N TYR A 300 -0.61 -32.69 15.59
CA TYR A 300 -0.68 -32.03 16.88
C TYR A 300 -1.37 -30.65 16.86
N TYR A 301 -1.16 -29.87 15.80
CA TYR A 301 -1.60 -28.48 15.68
C TYR A 301 -2.78 -28.29 14.70
N THR A 302 -2.99 -29.20 13.75
CA THR A 302 -4.11 -29.05 12.79
C THR A 302 -5.44 -29.08 13.54
N GLY A 303 -6.33 -28.13 13.22
CA GLY A 303 -7.64 -28.03 13.84
C GLY A 303 -7.65 -27.34 15.21
N ARG A 304 -6.49 -26.99 15.78
CA ARG A 304 -6.45 -26.09 16.94
C ARG A 304 -7.08 -24.74 16.58
N ASN A 305 -7.87 -24.21 17.51
CA ASN A 305 -8.56 -22.95 17.28
C ASN A 305 -7.53 -21.82 17.03
N GLY A 306 -7.62 -21.20 15.86
CA GLY A 306 -6.76 -20.06 15.51
C GLY A 306 -5.49 -20.41 14.73
N ALA A 307 -5.17 -21.70 14.52
CA ALA A 307 -4.00 -22.09 13.72
C ALA A 307 -4.00 -21.39 12.35
N SER A 308 -2.84 -20.84 11.98
CA SER A 308 -2.55 -20.03 10.78
C SER A 308 -3.36 -18.76 10.60
N ARG A 309 -4.34 -18.46 11.46
CA ARG A 309 -5.24 -17.31 11.21
C ARG A 309 -4.54 -15.98 11.34
N THR A 310 -3.61 -15.86 12.28
CA THR A 310 -2.85 -14.64 12.51
C THR A 310 -1.78 -14.46 11.44
N TYR A 311 -1.11 -15.54 11.03
CA TYR A 311 -0.22 -15.56 9.85
C TYR A 311 -0.94 -14.99 8.62
N ASN A 312 -2.10 -15.55 8.30
CA ASN A 312 -2.90 -15.14 7.14
C ASN A 312 -3.31 -13.67 7.16
N GLY A 313 -3.59 -13.13 8.35
CA GLY A 313 -4.11 -11.77 8.51
C GLY A 313 -3.05 -10.70 8.80
N MET A 314 -1.88 -11.07 9.30
CA MET A 314 -0.87 -10.12 9.80
C MET A 314 0.54 -10.33 9.23
N ILE A 315 0.94 -11.56 8.91
CA ILE A 315 2.25 -11.85 8.30
C ILE A 315 2.15 -11.82 6.78
N TYR A 316 1.17 -12.56 6.25
CA TYR A 316 0.99 -12.69 4.82
C TYR A 316 0.77 -11.36 4.09
N PRO A 317 0.04 -10.34 4.61
CA PRO A 317 -0.06 -9.08 3.88
C PRO A 317 1.25 -8.32 3.68
N VAL A 318 2.27 -8.62 4.49
CA VAL A 318 3.54 -7.89 4.54
C VAL A 318 4.75 -8.76 4.18
N HIS A 319 4.53 -9.99 3.68
CA HIS A 319 5.59 -10.96 3.36
C HIS A 319 6.60 -10.45 2.31
N ASN A 320 6.21 -9.47 1.50
CA ASN A 320 7.07 -8.87 0.47
C ASN A 320 8.03 -7.80 1.03
N LEU A 321 7.92 -7.43 2.30
CA LEU A 321 8.85 -6.49 2.92
C LEU A 321 10.27 -7.02 2.84
N SER A 322 11.18 -6.18 2.37
CA SER A 322 12.61 -6.45 2.49
C SER A 322 13.06 -6.04 3.87
N ILE A 323 13.72 -6.95 4.58
CA ILE A 323 14.09 -6.79 5.99
C ILE A 323 15.54 -7.19 6.25
N THR A 324 16.10 -6.62 7.31
CA THR A 324 17.40 -6.98 7.88
C THR A 324 17.29 -8.25 8.71
N GLY A 325 16.25 -8.35 9.53
CA GLY A 325 16.00 -9.48 10.41
C GLY A 325 14.66 -9.42 11.13
N ILE A 326 14.42 -10.42 11.98
CA ILE A 326 13.17 -10.61 12.72
C ILE A 326 13.45 -10.61 14.24
N LEU A 327 12.61 -9.93 15.01
CA LEU A 327 12.51 -10.10 16.46
C LEU A 327 11.29 -10.96 16.75
N TRP A 328 11.50 -12.12 17.34
CA TRP A 328 10.45 -13.07 17.72
C TRP A 328 10.41 -13.20 19.25
N ASP A 329 9.30 -12.79 19.86
CA ASP A 329 9.06 -12.95 21.30
C ASP A 329 7.70 -13.62 21.52
N GLN A 330 7.75 -14.94 21.67
CA GLN A 330 6.59 -15.80 21.82
C GLN A 330 7.01 -17.12 22.45
N GLY A 331 6.11 -17.71 23.25
CA GLY A 331 6.25 -19.07 23.75
C GLY A 331 5.31 -19.39 24.90
N GLU A 332 4.84 -18.38 25.63
CA GLU A 332 4.07 -18.58 26.86
C GLU A 332 2.71 -19.23 26.60
N SER A 333 2.09 -18.98 25.45
CA SER A 333 0.86 -19.69 25.03
C SER A 333 1.10 -21.14 24.62
N ASN A 334 2.35 -21.55 24.36
CA ASN A 334 2.74 -22.91 24.00
C ASN A 334 3.47 -23.64 25.14
N GLN A 335 3.57 -23.05 26.35
CA GLN A 335 4.31 -23.62 27.47
C GLN A 335 3.80 -25.02 27.91
N TYR A 336 2.59 -25.38 27.50
CA TYR A 336 1.94 -26.67 27.81
C TYR A 336 1.88 -27.60 26.59
N ASP A 337 2.62 -27.31 25.51
CA ASP A 337 2.74 -28.25 24.42
C ASP A 337 3.47 -29.52 24.90
N GLU A 338 2.91 -30.68 24.54
CA GLU A 338 3.35 -32.00 24.98
C GLU A 338 3.50 -32.96 23.79
N PRO A 339 4.70 -33.52 23.55
CA PRO A 339 5.94 -33.18 24.23
C PRO A 339 6.37 -31.73 23.95
N VAL A 340 7.10 -31.10 24.88
CA VAL A 340 7.65 -29.73 24.74
C VAL A 340 8.44 -29.53 23.43
N SER A 341 9.04 -30.61 22.89
CA SER A 341 9.72 -30.59 21.59
C SER A 341 8.82 -30.22 20.41
N ASN A 342 7.50 -30.33 20.53
CA ASN A 342 6.57 -29.91 19.48
C ASN A 342 6.68 -28.41 19.22
N TYR A 343 6.80 -27.59 20.27
CA TYR A 343 7.02 -26.16 20.12
C TYR A 343 8.31 -25.86 19.37
N THR A 344 9.42 -26.50 19.76
CA THR A 344 10.72 -26.35 19.08
C THR A 344 10.63 -26.73 17.61
N ARG A 345 9.93 -27.83 17.30
CA ARG A 345 9.74 -28.32 15.93
C ARG A 345 8.90 -27.34 15.11
N LEU A 346 7.79 -26.84 15.67
CA LEU A 346 6.92 -25.87 15.03
C LEU A 346 7.65 -24.55 14.75
N ASN A 347 8.31 -24.00 15.76
CA ASN A 347 9.06 -22.74 15.63
C ASN A 347 10.19 -22.89 14.59
N THR A 348 10.91 -24.02 14.59
CA THR A 348 11.92 -24.32 13.56
C THR A 348 11.32 -24.42 12.16
N ALA A 349 10.12 -25.01 12.02
CA ALA A 349 9.44 -25.11 10.73
C ALA A 349 8.95 -23.74 10.24
N MET A 350 8.42 -22.91 11.14
CA MET A 350 7.95 -21.55 10.84
C MET A 350 9.06 -20.62 10.33
N ILE A 351 10.29 -20.78 10.83
CA ILE A 351 11.44 -19.94 10.45
C ILE A 351 11.96 -20.28 9.04
N LYS A 352 11.79 -21.51 8.57
CA LYS A 352 12.33 -22.01 7.30
C LYS A 352 11.54 -21.47 6.10
#